data_AF-A0A9X3RX07-F1
#
_entry.id   AF-A0A9X3RX07-F1
#
_cell.length_a   1.000
_cell.length_b   1.000
_cell.length_c   1.000
_cell.angle_alpha   90.00
_cell.angle_beta   90.00
_cell.angle_gamma   90.00
#
_symmetry.space_group_name_H-M   'P 1'
#
loop_
_entity.id
_entity.type
_entity.pdbx_description
1 polymer ?
#
loop_
_entity_poly.entity_id
_entity_poly.type
_entity_poly.pdbx_seq_one_letter_code
_entity_poly.pdbx_strand_id
1 'polypeptide(L)'
;MKVSELQEVFLAELGSLLPEWKYVNSQRTFKLKSGNFNWHLHISCINRASGFDATADVAVEFLDKKKKLIIVGAELGNIEGAGQRRFPVISYDDAVGSARRLKLCFDAVGLPFLNLYSDPKVVLLSLKKGGKDAMLISPLPNLHDQQIEILSQYIEECTQQSV
;
A
#
# COMPACT_ATOMS: atom_id res chain seq x y z
N MET A 1 -7.81 26.53 -10.80
CA MET A 1 -8.25 25.66 -9.70
C MET A 1 -7.28 25.78 -8.54
N LYS A 2 -7.80 25.67 -7.31
CA LYS A 2 -7.00 25.52 -6.10
C LYS A 2 -6.39 24.12 -6.05
N VAL A 3 -5.29 23.96 -5.32
CA VAL A 3 -4.64 22.65 -5.13
C VAL A 3 -5.60 21.62 -4.51
N SER A 4 -6.49 22.04 -3.61
CA SER A 4 -7.52 21.18 -3.02
C SER A 4 -8.50 20.61 -4.06
N GLU A 5 -8.95 21.45 -5.00
CA GLU A 5 -9.86 21.04 -6.08
C GLU A 5 -9.15 20.05 -7.03
N LEU A 6 -7.84 20.25 -7.29
CA LEU A 6 -7.05 19.31 -8.08
C LEU A 6 -6.90 17.96 -7.37
N GLN A 7 -6.74 17.95 -6.04
CA GLN A 7 -6.68 16.71 -5.25
C GLN A 7 -8.02 15.96 -5.28
N GLU A 8 -9.14 16.68 -5.18
CA GLU A 8 -10.48 16.08 -5.26
C GLU A 8 -10.72 15.42 -6.63
N VAL A 9 -10.38 16.11 -7.72
CA VAL A 9 -10.48 15.54 -9.08
C VAL A 9 -9.59 14.31 -9.23
N PHE A 10 -8.33 14.38 -8.78
CA PHE A 10 -7.40 13.26 -8.84
C PHE A 10 -7.93 12.03 -8.07
N LEU A 11 -8.39 12.23 -6.84
CA LEU A 11 -8.88 11.14 -5.99
C LEU A 11 -10.21 10.56 -6.49
N ALA A 12 -11.08 11.40 -7.04
CA ALA A 12 -12.33 10.96 -7.65
C ALA A 12 -12.10 10.13 -8.91
N GLU A 13 -11.19 10.56 -9.80
CA GLU A 13 -10.80 9.78 -10.98
C GLU A 13 -10.14 8.46 -10.56
N LEU A 14 -9.21 8.49 -9.60
CA LEU A 14 -8.57 7.25 -9.13
C LEU A 14 -9.60 6.29 -8.51
N GLY A 15 -10.59 6.82 -7.78
CA GLY A 15 -11.67 6.02 -7.21
C GLY A 15 -12.60 5.40 -8.25
N SER A 16 -12.89 6.09 -9.35
CA SER A 16 -13.68 5.53 -10.46
C SER A 16 -12.96 4.36 -11.15
N LEU A 17 -11.62 4.38 -11.15
CA LEU A 17 -10.76 3.33 -11.69
C LEU A 17 -10.59 2.12 -10.75
N LEU A 18 -11.03 2.23 -9.50
CA LEU A 18 -10.88 1.20 -8.46
C LEU A 18 -12.25 0.82 -7.85
N PRO A 19 -13.20 0.29 -8.64
CA PRO A 19 -14.60 0.13 -8.21
C PRO A 19 -14.78 -0.84 -7.02
N GLU A 20 -13.85 -1.79 -6.85
CA GLU A 20 -13.89 -2.76 -5.74
C GLU A 20 -13.27 -2.21 -4.45
N TRP A 21 -12.55 -1.09 -4.53
CA TRP A 21 -11.83 -0.53 -3.40
C TRP A 21 -12.63 0.56 -2.72
N LYS A 22 -12.80 0.45 -1.40
CA LYS A 22 -13.46 1.47 -0.60
C LYS A 22 -12.49 2.60 -0.28
N TYR A 23 -12.78 3.81 -0.75
CA TYR A 23 -12.02 4.99 -0.36
C TYR A 23 -12.36 5.45 1.06
N VAL A 24 -11.34 5.69 1.88
CA VAL A 24 -11.44 6.21 3.25
C VAL A 24 -10.82 7.60 3.28
N ASN A 25 -11.66 8.63 3.15
CA ASN A 25 -11.21 10.01 2.97
C ASN A 25 -10.30 10.53 4.10
N SER A 26 -10.60 10.20 5.36
CA SER A 26 -9.80 10.64 6.51
C SER A 26 -8.38 10.08 6.52
N GLN A 27 -8.13 9.02 5.75
CA GLN A 27 -6.83 8.36 5.64
C GLN A 27 -6.19 8.54 4.25
N ARG A 28 -6.93 9.10 3.28
CA ARG A 28 -6.56 9.14 1.87
C ARG A 28 -6.11 7.77 1.35
N THR A 29 -6.86 6.73 1.74
CA THR A 29 -6.50 5.34 1.43
C THR A 29 -7.67 4.62 0.81
N PHE A 30 -7.42 3.91 -0.28
CA PHE A 30 -8.30 2.90 -0.84
C PHE A 30 -8.06 1.59 -0.11
N LYS A 31 -9.12 0.95 0.38
CA LYS A 31 -9.05 -0.33 1.10
C LYS A 31 -9.84 -1.41 0.42
N LEU A 32 -9.25 -2.59 0.30
CA LEU A 32 -9.92 -3.81 -0.14
C LEU A 32 -9.75 -4.88 0.93
N LYS A 33 -10.85 -5.40 1.45
CA LYS A 33 -10.83 -6.48 2.45
C LYS A 33 -10.82 -7.83 1.74
N SER A 34 -9.95 -8.73 2.15
CA SER A 34 -9.93 -10.12 1.66
C SER A 34 -9.57 -11.08 2.80
N GLY A 35 -10.54 -11.89 3.21
CA GLY A 35 -10.38 -12.84 4.31
C GLY A 35 -9.85 -12.19 5.60
N ASN A 36 -8.65 -12.61 6.00
CA ASN A 36 -7.96 -12.19 7.22
C ASN A 36 -6.92 -11.07 6.98
N PHE A 37 -6.98 -10.38 5.85
CA PHE A 37 -6.16 -9.19 5.63
C PHE A 37 -6.94 -8.08 4.92
N ASN A 38 -6.40 -6.87 5.02
CA ASN A 38 -6.79 -5.73 4.20
C ASN A 38 -5.63 -5.33 3.30
N TRP A 39 -5.93 -5.05 2.04
CA TRP A 39 -5.04 -4.29 1.19
C TRP A 39 -5.33 -2.81 1.32
N HIS A 40 -4.26 -2.03 1.27
CA HIS A 40 -4.28 -0.57 1.30
C HIS A 40 -3.53 -0.04 0.09
N LEU A 41 -4.13 0.93 -0.60
CA LEU A 41 -3.44 1.84 -1.52
C LEU A 41 -3.60 3.24 -0.93
N HIS A 42 -2.55 3.72 -0.27
CA HIS A 42 -2.51 5.02 0.36
C HIS A 42 -1.97 6.08 -0.60
N ILE A 43 -2.60 7.25 -0.62
CA ILE A 43 -2.24 8.38 -1.49
C ILE A 43 -1.77 9.55 -0.65
N SER A 44 -0.53 9.95 -0.87
CA SER A 44 0.04 11.19 -0.32
C SER A 44 0.07 12.28 -1.38
N CYS A 45 -0.34 13.50 -1.03
CA CYS A 45 -0.30 14.66 -1.91
C CYS A 45 0.67 15.70 -1.35
N ILE A 46 1.82 15.85 -2.00
CA ILE A 46 2.87 16.80 -1.61
C ILE A 46 2.58 18.13 -2.31
N ASN A 47 2.05 19.11 -1.57
CA ASN A 47 1.66 20.40 -2.14
C ASN A 47 2.87 21.19 -2.69
N ARG A 48 2.63 21.88 -3.80
CA ARG A 48 3.53 22.84 -4.44
C ARG A 48 2.77 24.16 -4.65
N ALA A 49 3.48 25.22 -5.07
CA ALA A 49 2.88 26.55 -5.26
C ALA A 49 1.71 26.57 -6.27
N SER A 50 1.80 25.75 -7.33
CA SER A 50 0.81 25.71 -8.42
C SER A 50 0.17 24.32 -8.63
N GLY A 51 0.31 23.40 -7.67
CA GLY A 51 -0.13 22.02 -7.85
C GLY A 51 0.29 21.10 -6.71
N PHE A 52 0.42 19.81 -6.98
CA PHE A 52 0.97 18.83 -6.04
C PHE A 52 1.63 17.66 -6.77
N ASP A 53 2.43 16.88 -6.05
CA ASP A 53 2.82 15.53 -6.48
C ASP A 53 1.99 14.50 -5.73
N ALA A 54 1.33 13.59 -6.44
CA ALA A 54 0.82 12.37 -5.82
C ALA A 54 1.95 11.35 -5.70
N THR A 55 1.99 10.64 -4.57
CA THR A 55 2.76 9.41 -4.37
C THR A 55 1.82 8.33 -3.84
N ALA A 56 2.19 7.07 -4.03
CA ALA A 56 1.37 5.95 -3.59
C ALA A 56 2.17 4.87 -2.87
N ASP A 57 1.58 4.36 -1.80
CA ASP A 57 2.08 3.27 -1.01
C ASP A 57 1.06 2.13 -1.01
N VAL A 58 1.54 0.90 -1.14
CA VAL A 58 0.71 -0.30 -1.00
C VAL A 58 1.08 -1.05 0.26
N ALA A 59 0.08 -1.61 0.94
CA ALA A 59 0.32 -2.37 2.16
C ALA A 59 -0.68 -3.52 2.36
N VAL A 60 -0.20 -4.59 2.98
CA VAL A 60 -0.98 -5.71 3.49
C VAL A 60 -1.06 -5.60 5.01
N GLU A 61 -2.28 -5.44 5.53
CA GLU A 61 -2.57 -5.46 6.96
C GLU A 61 -3.17 -6.80 7.34
N PHE A 62 -2.44 -7.60 8.11
CA PHE A 62 -2.91 -8.89 8.62
C PHE A 62 -3.79 -8.70 9.85
N LEU A 63 -4.86 -9.50 9.94
CA LEU A 63 -5.85 -9.46 11.00
C LEU A 63 -5.96 -10.83 11.68
N ASP A 64 -6.02 -10.84 13.00
CA ASP A 64 -6.53 -11.97 13.78
C ASP A 64 -7.79 -11.53 14.54
N LYS A 65 -8.88 -12.28 14.38
CA LYS A 65 -10.18 -11.98 15.02
C LYS A 65 -10.59 -10.51 14.88
N LYS A 66 -10.35 -9.92 13.69
CA LYS A 66 -10.60 -8.51 13.34
C LYS A 66 -9.70 -7.47 14.02
N LYS A 67 -8.71 -7.88 14.80
CA LYS A 67 -7.66 -7.01 15.35
C LYS A 67 -6.45 -7.03 14.43
N LYS A 68 -5.82 -5.88 14.26
CA LYS A 68 -4.57 -5.75 13.51
C LYS A 68 -3.47 -6.55 14.22
N LEU A 69 -2.82 -7.44 13.47
CA LEU A 69 -1.59 -8.12 13.88
C LEU A 69 -0.38 -7.27 13.49
N ILE A 70 -0.14 -7.16 12.19
CA ILE A 70 0.96 -6.38 11.62
C ILE A 70 0.50 -5.73 10.32
N ILE A 71 1.30 -4.80 9.82
CA ILE A 71 1.17 -4.25 8.47
C ILE A 71 2.55 -4.20 7.83
N VAL A 72 2.63 -4.59 6.56
CA VAL A 72 3.84 -4.52 5.75
C VAL A 72 3.49 -3.87 4.42
N GLY A 73 4.39 -3.07 3.87
CA GLY A 73 4.09 -2.27 2.69
C GLY A 73 5.26 -1.46 2.21
N ALA A 74 5.11 -0.90 1.02
CA ALA A 74 6.14 -0.12 0.35
C ALA A 74 5.53 0.91 -0.60
N GLU A 75 6.28 1.97 -0.84
CA GLU A 75 5.99 2.96 -1.89
C GLU A 75 6.20 2.34 -3.28
N LEU A 76 5.35 2.66 -4.26
CA LEU A 76 5.35 2.04 -5.58
C LEU A 76 6.70 2.11 -6.31
N GLY A 77 7.34 3.27 -6.33
CA GLY A 77 8.65 3.43 -6.95
C GLY A 77 9.79 2.73 -6.19
N ASN A 78 9.69 2.60 -4.86
CA ASN A 78 10.62 1.79 -4.07
C ASN A 78 10.52 0.30 -4.41
N ILE A 79 9.32 -0.21 -4.71
CA ILE A 79 9.13 -1.60 -5.16
C ILE A 79 9.87 -1.85 -6.49
N GLU A 80 9.87 -0.87 -7.40
CA GLU A 80 10.64 -0.92 -8.65
C GLU A 80 12.14 -0.62 -8.49
N GLY A 81 12.59 -0.27 -7.28
CA GLY A 81 13.99 0.12 -7.03
C GLY A 81 14.37 1.49 -7.61
N ALA A 82 13.38 2.31 -7.99
CA ALA A 82 13.58 3.64 -8.59
C ALA A 82 13.57 4.79 -7.57
N GLY A 83 13.35 4.48 -6.28
CA GLY A 83 13.04 5.50 -5.26
C GLY A 83 11.60 6.00 -5.38
N GLN A 84 11.24 7.04 -4.62
CA GLN A 84 9.88 7.57 -4.61
C GLN A 84 9.37 7.96 -6.01
N ARG A 85 8.26 7.38 -6.44
CA ARG A 85 7.61 7.75 -7.70
C ARG A 85 6.58 8.87 -7.48
N ARG A 86 6.65 9.90 -8.32
CA ARG A 86 5.77 11.08 -8.23
C ARG A 86 4.93 11.22 -9.49
N PHE A 87 3.65 11.51 -9.30
CA PHE A 87 2.69 11.82 -10.35
C PHE A 87 2.27 13.28 -10.23
N PRO A 88 2.89 14.20 -11.00
CA PRO A 88 2.66 15.63 -10.84
C PRO A 88 1.26 16.03 -11.34
N VAL A 89 0.66 17.01 -10.67
CA VAL A 89 -0.66 17.56 -11.00
C VAL A 89 -0.63 19.08 -10.87
N ILE A 90 -0.75 19.79 -11.99
CA ILE A 90 -0.84 21.27 -12.02
C ILE A 90 -2.12 21.78 -12.71
N SER A 91 -2.87 20.90 -13.37
CA SER A 91 -4.09 21.21 -14.10
C SER A 91 -5.13 20.11 -13.93
N TYR A 92 -6.37 20.37 -14.37
CA TYR A 92 -7.43 19.37 -14.38
C TYR A 92 -7.05 18.14 -15.22
N ASP A 93 -6.50 18.36 -16.42
CA ASP A 93 -6.08 17.28 -17.31
C ASP A 93 -4.95 16.45 -16.68
N ASP A 94 -4.04 17.10 -15.94
CA ASP A 94 -3.03 16.37 -15.19
C ASP A 94 -3.63 15.57 -14.04
N ALA A 95 -4.66 16.07 -13.36
CA ALA A 95 -5.31 15.33 -12.28
C ALA A 95 -5.88 14.01 -12.81
N VAL A 96 -6.58 14.06 -13.95
CA VAL A 96 -7.12 12.87 -14.62
C VAL A 96 -6.00 11.98 -15.16
N GLY A 97 -5.04 12.55 -15.88
CA GLY A 97 -3.95 11.80 -16.50
C GLY A 97 -3.01 11.14 -15.47
N SER A 98 -2.70 11.83 -14.38
CA SER A 98 -1.88 11.30 -13.29
C SER A 98 -2.60 10.22 -12.51
N ALA A 99 -3.91 10.33 -12.27
CA ALA A 99 -4.69 9.26 -11.64
C ALA A 99 -4.65 7.97 -12.49
N ARG A 100 -4.81 8.09 -13.81
CA ARG A 100 -4.71 6.95 -14.75
C ARG A 100 -3.30 6.35 -14.79
N ARG A 101 -2.26 7.18 -14.82
CA ARG A 101 -0.87 6.69 -14.75
C ARG A 101 -0.56 6.00 -13.42
N LEU A 102 -1.07 6.54 -12.31
CA LEU A 102 -0.94 5.91 -11.01
C LEU A 102 -1.65 4.55 -11.00
N LYS A 103 -2.86 4.46 -11.54
CA LYS A 103 -3.58 3.19 -11.68
C LYS A 103 -2.78 2.16 -12.49
N LEU A 104 -2.22 2.55 -13.63
CA LEU A 104 -1.38 1.64 -14.43
C LEU A 104 -0.14 1.17 -13.65
N CYS A 105 0.52 2.06 -12.92
CA CYS A 105 1.63 1.72 -12.05
C CYS A 105 1.21 0.78 -10.92
N PHE A 106 0.06 1.06 -10.29
CA PHE A 106 -0.52 0.21 -9.26
C PHE A 106 -0.81 -1.18 -9.78
N ASP A 107 -1.39 -1.32 -10.99
CA ASP A 107 -1.67 -2.62 -11.59
C ASP A 107 -0.40 -3.40 -11.92
N ALA A 108 0.62 -2.71 -12.45
CA ALA A 108 1.86 -3.34 -12.87
C ALA A 108 2.79 -3.71 -11.70
N VAL A 109 2.73 -2.97 -10.59
CA VAL A 109 3.72 -3.05 -9.50
C VAL A 109 3.05 -3.33 -8.16
N GLY A 110 2.05 -2.52 -7.81
CA GLY A 110 1.37 -2.59 -6.52
C GLY A 110 0.55 -3.86 -6.33
N LEU A 111 -0.24 -4.27 -7.33
CA LEU A 111 -1.03 -5.49 -7.27
C LEU A 111 -0.16 -6.76 -7.16
N PRO A 112 0.90 -6.95 -7.97
CA PRO A 112 1.82 -8.07 -7.77
C PRO A 112 2.45 -8.10 -6.37
N PHE A 113 2.88 -6.94 -5.86
CA PHE A 113 3.42 -6.82 -4.50
C PHE A 113 2.39 -7.26 -3.45
N LEU A 114 1.16 -6.73 -3.52
CA LEU A 114 0.09 -7.07 -2.59
C LEU A 114 -0.23 -8.56 -2.64
N ASN A 115 -0.33 -9.16 -3.83
CA ASN A 115 -0.56 -10.59 -3.99
C ASN A 115 0.54 -11.42 -3.34
N LEU A 116 1.82 -11.09 -3.59
CA LEU A 116 2.96 -11.81 -3.04
C LEU A 116 2.98 -11.77 -1.50
N TYR A 117 2.82 -10.58 -0.93
CA TYR A 117 2.92 -10.37 0.53
C TYR A 117 1.59 -10.56 1.26
N SER A 118 0.56 -11.07 0.59
CA SER A 118 -0.68 -11.53 1.24
C SER A 118 -0.52 -12.89 1.94
N ASP A 119 0.53 -13.64 1.62
CA ASP A 119 0.87 -14.86 2.34
C ASP A 119 1.76 -14.51 3.56
N PRO A 120 1.28 -14.74 4.81
CA PRO A 120 2.06 -14.45 6.00
C PRO A 120 3.37 -15.25 6.06
N LYS A 121 3.46 -16.43 5.43
CA LYS A 121 4.71 -17.22 5.35
C LYS A 121 5.75 -16.54 4.50
N VAL A 122 5.35 -15.91 3.39
CA VAL A 122 6.24 -15.14 2.51
C VAL A 122 6.79 -13.93 3.26
N VAL A 123 5.94 -13.20 3.97
CA VAL A 123 6.36 -12.06 4.81
C VAL A 123 7.34 -12.52 5.88
N LEU A 124 7.03 -13.59 6.62
CA LEU A 124 7.90 -14.14 7.66
C LEU A 124 9.27 -14.54 7.11
N LEU A 125 9.31 -15.20 5.95
CA LEU A 125 10.55 -15.60 5.30
C LEU A 125 11.38 -14.38 4.87
N SER A 126 10.74 -13.37 4.29
CA SER A 126 11.42 -12.12 3.91
C SER A 126 12.01 -11.41 5.13
N LEU A 127 11.27 -11.28 6.23
CA LEU A 127 11.76 -10.66 7.45
C LEU A 127 12.92 -11.46 8.08
N LYS A 128 12.81 -12.78 8.19
CA LYS A 128 13.88 -13.65 8.73
C LYS A 128 15.15 -13.63 7.88
N LYS A 129 15.02 -13.56 6.55
CA LYS A 129 16.15 -13.44 5.63
C LYS A 129 16.88 -12.10 5.79
N GLY A 130 16.15 -11.05 6.17
CA GLY A 130 16.70 -9.71 6.31
C GLY A 130 17.08 -9.07 4.96
N GLY A 131 17.89 -8.03 5.03
CA GLY A 131 18.41 -7.33 3.85
C GLY A 131 17.35 -6.49 3.13
N LYS A 132 17.52 -6.31 1.81
CA LYS A 132 16.71 -5.35 1.02
C LYS A 132 15.21 -5.68 1.03
N ASP A 133 14.85 -6.96 0.92
CA ASP A 133 13.44 -7.38 0.87
C ASP A 133 12.74 -7.10 2.22
N ALA A 134 13.40 -7.40 3.34
CA ALA A 134 12.88 -7.07 4.68
C ALA A 134 12.72 -5.56 4.88
N MET A 135 13.74 -4.79 4.47
CA MET A 135 13.72 -3.33 4.55
C MET A 135 12.68 -2.68 3.63
N LEU A 136 12.36 -3.32 2.50
CA LEU A 136 11.34 -2.85 1.58
C LEU A 136 9.95 -2.94 2.22
N ILE A 137 9.61 -4.09 2.81
CA ILE A 137 8.26 -4.34 3.34
C ILE A 137 8.06 -3.84 4.77
N SER A 138 9.15 -3.68 5.52
CA SER A 138 9.18 -3.13 6.88
C SER A 138 10.44 -2.29 7.06
N PRO A 139 10.41 -0.98 6.83
CA PRO A 139 11.62 -0.15 6.81
C PRO A 139 12.17 0.18 8.19
N LEU A 140 11.54 -0.28 9.28
CA LEU A 140 11.94 -0.02 10.66
C LEU A 140 12.54 -1.30 11.27
N PRO A 141 13.88 -1.44 11.31
CA PRO A 141 14.53 -2.68 11.76
C PRO A 141 14.17 -3.05 13.19
N ASN A 142 13.95 -2.04 14.04
CA ASN A 142 13.56 -2.25 15.44
C ASN A 142 12.17 -2.88 15.61
N LEU A 143 11.38 -3.01 14.55
CA LEU A 143 10.09 -3.71 14.56
C LEU A 143 10.18 -5.14 14.02
N HIS A 144 11.30 -5.53 13.39
CA HIS A 144 11.41 -6.83 12.70
C HIS A 144 11.25 -8.00 13.63
N ASP A 145 11.96 -8.01 14.76
CA ASP A 145 11.91 -9.12 15.73
C ASP A 145 10.48 -9.35 16.24
N GLN A 146 9.80 -8.26 16.61
CA GLN A 146 8.40 -8.32 17.04
C GLN A 146 7.47 -8.83 15.93
N GLN A 147 7.65 -8.37 14.69
CA GLN A 147 6.85 -8.83 13.55
C GLN A 147 7.09 -10.31 13.23
N ILE A 148 8.34 -10.77 13.34
CA ILE A 148 8.73 -12.17 13.16
C ILE A 148 8.07 -13.05 14.23
N GLU A 149 8.10 -12.63 15.49
CA GLU A 149 7.47 -13.35 16.60
C GLU A 149 5.96 -13.48 16.40
N ILE A 150 5.27 -12.35 16.15
CA ILE A 150 3.81 -12.32 15.93
C ILE A 150 3.41 -13.22 14.76
N LEU A 151 4.10 -13.13 13.63
CA LEU A 151 3.79 -13.95 12.45
C LEU A 151 4.06 -15.44 12.68
N SER A 152 5.13 -15.78 13.40
CA SER A 152 5.46 -17.18 13.70
C SER A 152 4.34 -17.82 14.52
N GLN A 153 3.89 -17.15 15.59
CA GLN A 153 2.77 -17.61 16.43
C GLN A 153 1.47 -17.73 15.61
N TYR A 154 1.14 -16.71 14.81
CA TYR A 154 -0.06 -16.72 13.97
C TYR A 154 -0.09 -17.91 12.99
N ILE A 155 1.03 -18.20 12.33
CA ILE A 155 1.12 -19.30 11.36
C ILE A 155 0.99 -20.67 12.05
N GLU A 156 1.59 -20.84 13.23
CA GLU A 156 1.47 -22.06 14.03
C GLU A 156 0.01 -22.30 14.45
N GLU A 157 -0.67 -21.28 14.95
CA GLU A 157 -2.09 -21.35 15.34
C GLU A 157 -3.01 -21.71 14.16
N CYS A 158 -2.80 -21.09 12.99
CA CYS A 158 -3.58 -21.43 11.78
C CYS A 158 -3.34 -22.88 11.31
N THR A 159 -2.13 -23.40 11.49
CA THR A 159 -1.79 -24.78 11.10
C THR A 159 -2.44 -25.79 12.04
N GLN A 160 -2.47 -25.52 13.34
CA GLN A 160 -3.08 -26.41 14.35
C GLN A 160 -4.61 -26.46 14.27
N GLN A 161 -5.27 -25.40 13.79
CA GLN A 161 -6.73 -25.37 13.59
C GLN A 161 -7.20 -26.09 12.31
N SER A 162 -6.27 -26.48 11.44
CA SER A 162 -6.55 -27.15 10.16
C SER A 162 -6.40 -28.68 10.22
N VAL A 163 -6.09 -29.22 11.41
CA VAL A 163 -5.96 -30.66 11.72
C VAL A 163 -7.12 -31.08 12.61
#